data_AF-A0A9X8VE95-F1
#
_entry.id   AF-A0A9X8VE95-F1
#
_cell.length_a   1.000
_cell.length_b   1.000
_cell.length_c   1.000
_cell.angle_alpha   90.00
_cell.angle_beta   90.00
_cell.angle_gamma   90.00
#
_symmetry.space_group_name_H-M   'P 1'
#
loop_
_entity.id
_entity.type
_entity.pdbx_description
1 polymer ?
#
loop_
_entity_poly.entity_id
_entity_poly.type
_entity_poly.pdbx_seq_one_letter_code
_entity_poly.pdbx_strand_id
1 'polypeptide(L)'
;AVHERTSVLTRPDFYDGVKPIAANINQIVIVSAILPELSLNIIDRYLVACETLEVEPLIVLNKIDLLDAEARKLVDGMMDIYRKIGYRVLEVSS
;
A
#
# COMPACT_ATOMS: atom_id res chain seq x y z
N ALA A 1 26.74 5.40 -17.62
CA ALA A 1 26.04 4.12 -17.87
C ALA A 1 24.98 3.94 -16.79
N VAL A 2 23.91 3.18 -17.05
CA VAL A 2 22.88 2.84 -16.05
C VAL A 2 23.29 1.54 -15.37
N HIS A 3 23.29 1.51 -14.03
CA HIS A 3 23.61 0.32 -13.24
C HIS A 3 22.47 -0.73 -13.30
N GLU A 4 22.75 -1.99 -12.98
CA GLU A 4 21.74 -3.04 -12.91
C GLU A 4 20.66 -2.74 -11.85
N ARG A 5 19.45 -3.26 -12.10
CA ARG A 5 18.28 -3.05 -11.24
C ARG A 5 18.12 -4.25 -10.31
N THR A 6 18.00 -3.98 -9.02
CA THR A 6 17.71 -4.97 -7.97
C THR A 6 16.21 -5.23 -7.83
N SER A 7 15.37 -4.23 -8.08
CA SER A 7 13.92 -4.34 -8.19
C SER A 7 13.39 -3.42 -9.28
N VAL A 8 12.21 -3.72 -9.84
CA VAL A 8 11.56 -2.84 -10.83
C VAL A 8 10.05 -2.86 -10.68
N LEU A 9 9.47 -1.75 -10.24
CA LEU A 9 8.02 -1.58 -10.17
C LEU A 9 7.52 -1.17 -11.56
N THR A 10 6.77 -2.06 -12.21
CA THR A 10 6.16 -1.79 -13.51
C THR A 10 4.65 -1.65 -13.40
N ARG A 11 4.07 -0.74 -14.20
CA ARG A 11 2.63 -0.63 -14.34
C ARG A 11 2.24 -0.83 -15.80
N PRO A 12 1.28 -1.72 -16.09
CA PRO A 12 0.69 -1.79 -17.41
C PRO A 12 -0.19 -0.55 -17.63
N ASP A 13 0.06 0.14 -18.74
CA ASP A 13 -0.79 1.18 -19.28
C ASP A 13 -1.54 0.62 -20.50
N PHE A 14 -2.82 0.94 -20.62
CA PHE A 14 -3.71 0.39 -21.66
C PHE A 14 -3.26 0.72 -23.08
N TYR A 15 -2.60 1.87 -23.29
CA TYR A 15 -2.16 2.31 -24.62
C TYR A 15 -0.65 2.16 -24.84
N ASP A 16 0.11 2.15 -23.76
CA ASP A 16 1.56 2.37 -23.77
C ASP A 16 2.38 1.14 -23.36
N GLY A 17 1.71 0.01 -23.08
CA GLY A 17 2.34 -1.23 -22.65
C GLY A 17 2.85 -1.16 -21.21
N VAL A 18 3.78 -2.05 -20.86
CA VAL A 18 4.35 -2.13 -19.51
C VAL A 18 5.48 -1.10 -19.37
N LYS A 19 5.31 -0.12 -18.49
CA LYS A 19 6.34 0.90 -18.20
C LYS A 19 6.88 0.76 -16.77
N PRO A 20 8.22 0.81 -16.57
CA PRO A 20 8.80 0.90 -15.25
C PRO A 20 8.51 2.29 -14.64
N ILE A 21 7.91 2.31 -13.46
CA ILE A 21 7.65 3.53 -12.68
C ILE A 21 8.83 3.81 -11.76
N ALA A 22 9.41 2.78 -11.16
CA ALA A 22 10.54 2.89 -10.25
C ALA A 22 11.42 1.64 -10.26
N ALA A 23 12.67 1.76 -9.78
CA ALA A 23 13.60 0.65 -9.66
C ALA A 23 14.52 0.84 -8.44
N ASN A 24 15.13 -0.24 -7.96
CA ASN A 24 16.04 -0.24 -6.79
C ASN A 24 15.38 0.22 -5.48
N ILE A 25 14.12 -0.14 -5.29
CA ILE A 25 13.35 0.10 -4.07
C ILE A 25 13.34 -1.17 -3.21
N ASN A 26 13.44 -1.00 -1.90
CA ASN A 26 13.44 -2.05 -0.88
C ASN A 26 12.22 -1.98 0.06
N GLN A 27 11.45 -0.89 0.02
CA GLN A 27 10.20 -0.75 0.78
C GLN A 27 9.15 0.04 0.00
N ILE A 28 7.90 -0.41 0.03
CA ILE A 28 6.75 0.31 -0.53
C ILE A 28 5.79 0.68 0.60
N VAL A 29 5.43 1.96 0.68
CA VAL A 29 4.49 2.48 1.67
C VAL A 29 3.13 2.70 1.02
N ILE A 30 2.14 1.89 1.38
CA ILE A 30 0.78 1.95 0.88
C ILE A 30 -0.02 2.90 1.78
N VAL A 31 -0.18 4.14 1.34
CA VAL A 31 -0.93 5.16 2.10
C VAL A 31 -2.39 5.14 1.68
N SER A 32 -3.30 4.94 2.63
CA SER A 32 -4.75 4.96 2.44
C SER A 32 -5.43 5.81 3.51
N ALA A 33 -6.63 6.31 3.25
CA ALA A 33 -7.39 7.12 4.19
C ALA A 33 -8.89 6.79 4.06
N ILE A 34 -9.66 7.05 5.12
CA ILE A 34 -11.12 6.82 5.11
C ILE A 34 -11.86 7.73 4.12
N LEU A 35 -11.32 8.94 3.88
CA LEU A 35 -11.90 9.94 2.99
C LEU A 35 -10.93 10.27 1.83
N PRO A 36 -11.40 10.20 0.56
CA PRO A 36 -12.80 10.05 0.13
C PRO A 36 -13.38 8.63 0.24
N GLU A 37 -12.56 7.58 0.17
CA GLU A 37 -12.97 6.18 0.38
C GLU A 37 -11.75 5.32 0.75
N LEU A 38 -11.92 4.43 1.73
CA LEU A 38 -10.94 3.38 2.03
C LEU A 38 -11.22 2.14 1.17
N SER A 39 -10.42 1.93 0.12
CA SER A 39 -10.54 0.75 -0.75
C SER A 39 -9.55 -0.35 -0.37
N LEU A 40 -10.05 -1.44 0.22
CA LEU A 40 -9.23 -2.63 0.54
C LEU A 40 -8.68 -3.30 -0.72
N ASN A 41 -9.44 -3.25 -1.83
CA ASN A 41 -9.01 -3.82 -3.10
C ASN A 41 -7.70 -3.17 -3.60
N ILE A 42 -7.52 -1.87 -3.37
CA ILE A 42 -6.29 -1.18 -3.75
C ILE A 42 -5.12 -1.68 -2.90
N ILE A 43 -5.32 -1.84 -1.59
CA ILE A 43 -4.30 -2.37 -0.68
C ILE A 43 -3.88 -3.77 -1.14
N ASP A 44 -4.84 -4.66 -1.36
CA ASP A 44 -4.57 -6.05 -1.77
C ASP A 44 -3.76 -6.13 -3.07
N ARG A 45 -4.09 -5.30 -4.06
CA ARG A 45 -3.36 -5.25 -5.34
C ARG A 45 -1.92 -4.77 -5.17
N TYR A 46 -1.68 -3.81 -4.28
CA TYR A 46 -0.32 -3.38 -3.98
C TYR A 46 0.45 -4.43 -3.20
N LEU A 47 -0.19 -5.16 -2.28
CA LEU A 47 0.45 -6.28 -1.58
C LEU A 47 0.90 -7.35 -2.57
N VAL A 48 0.05 -7.75 -3.52
CA VAL A 48 0.43 -8.69 -4.60
C VAL A 48 1.63 -8.18 -5.39
N ALA A 49 1.66 -6.88 -5.72
CA ALA A 49 2.80 -6.28 -6.41
C ALA A 49 4.08 -6.28 -5.55
N CYS A 50 3.97 -6.01 -4.26
CA CYS A 50 5.11 -6.02 -3.33
C CYS A 50 5.70 -7.43 -3.21
N GLU A 51 4.86 -8.44 -3.04
CA GLU A 51 5.29 -9.85 -2.98
C GLU A 51 5.93 -10.31 -4.29
N THR A 52 5.40 -9.89 -5.44
CA THR A 52 5.99 -10.21 -6.77
C THR A 52 7.39 -9.60 -6.93
N LEU A 53 7.64 -8.47 -6.27
CA LEU A 53 8.91 -7.74 -6.34
C LEU A 53 9.86 -8.06 -5.18
N GLU A 54 9.44 -8.93 -4.24
CA GLU A 54 10.16 -9.23 -3.00
C GLU A 54 10.52 -7.95 -2.20
N VAL A 55 9.60 -6.98 -2.19
CA VAL A 55 9.75 -5.69 -1.49
C VAL A 55 8.84 -5.65 -0.27
N GLU A 56 9.36 -5.20 0.88
CA GLU A 56 8.57 -5.12 2.12
C GLU A 56 7.45 -4.06 2.00
N PRO A 57 6.17 -4.43 2.14
CA PRO A 57 5.08 -3.46 2.19
C PRO A 57 4.88 -2.90 3.61
N LEU A 58 4.58 -1.61 3.70
CA LEU A 58 4.11 -0.95 4.92
C LEU A 58 2.76 -0.29 4.63
N ILE A 59 1.73 -0.65 5.37
CA ILE A 59 0.40 -0.04 5.24
C ILE A 59 0.35 1.16 6.19
N VAL A 60 -0.06 2.31 5.67
CA VAL A 60 -0.25 3.54 6.44
C VAL A 60 -1.68 4.03 6.27
N LEU A 61 -2.43 4.05 7.37
CA LEU A 61 -3.74 4.66 7.44
C LEU A 61 -3.59 6.11 7.89
N ASN A 62 -3.89 7.05 6.99
CA ASN A 62 -3.86 8.48 7.24
C ASN A 62 -5.25 9.04 7.57
N LYS A 63 -5.30 10.26 8.13
CA LYS A 63 -6.51 11.01 8.49
C LYS A 63 -7.37 10.35 9.55
N ILE A 64 -6.73 9.69 10.53
CA ILE A 64 -7.44 9.00 11.62
C ILE A 64 -8.23 9.96 12.52
N ASP A 65 -7.90 11.25 12.49
CA ASP A 65 -8.61 12.33 13.18
C ASP A 65 -10.05 12.54 12.69
N LEU A 66 -10.36 12.08 11.47
CA LEU A 66 -11.70 12.18 10.88
C LEU A 66 -12.62 11.01 11.28
N LEU A 67 -12.12 10.02 12.02
CA LEU A 67 -12.89 8.84 12.42
C LEU A 67 -13.70 9.12 13.68
N ASP A 68 -15.01 8.92 13.62
CA ASP A 68 -15.83 8.77 14.82
C ASP A 68 -15.62 7.38 15.46
N ALA A 69 -16.22 7.13 16.62
CA ALA A 69 -16.04 5.89 17.36
C ALA A 69 -16.51 4.64 16.59
N GLU A 70 -17.54 4.76 15.75
CA GLU A 70 -18.09 3.64 14.97
C GLU A 70 -17.19 3.34 13.77
N ALA A 71 -16.84 4.37 12.99
CA ALA A 71 -15.91 4.28 11.88
C ALA A 71 -14.54 3.77 12.33
N ARG A 72 -14.07 4.21 13.50
CA ARG A 72 -12.83 3.75 14.10
C ARG A 72 -12.84 2.25 14.33
N LYS A 73 -13.90 1.72 14.96
CA LYS A 73 -14.04 0.28 15.22
C LYS A 73 -14.08 -0.54 13.92
N LEU A 74 -14.78 -0.03 12.90
CA LEU A 74 -14.84 -0.65 11.59
C LEU A 74 -13.44 -0.72 10.95
N VAL A 75 -12.72 0.41 10.91
CA VAL A 75 -11.41 0.51 10.29
C VAL A 75 -10.36 -0.30 11.03
N ASP A 76 -10.37 -0.30 12.37
CA ASP A 76 -9.47 -1.13 13.17
C ASP A 76 -9.69 -2.62 12.85
N GLY A 77 -10.94 -3.06 12.72
CA GLY A 77 -11.28 -4.43 12.32
C GLY A 77 -10.77 -4.80 10.92
N MET A 78 -10.82 -3.88 9.96
CA MET A 78 -10.26 -4.09 8.62
C MET A 78 -8.73 -4.16 8.66
N MET A 79 -8.08 -3.25 9.39
CA MET A 79 -6.62 -3.19 9.51
C MET A 79 -6.06 -4.41 10.25
N ASP A 80 -6.80 -4.95 11.21
CA ASP A 80 -6.42 -6.15 11.95
C ASP A 80 -6.29 -7.39 11.07
N ILE A 81 -7.00 -7.46 9.94
CA ILE A 81 -6.83 -8.54 8.95
C ILE A 81 -5.39 -8.53 8.44
N TYR A 82 -4.88 -7.35 8.06
CA TYR A 82 -3.52 -7.19 7.56
C TYR A 82 -2.46 -7.41 8.66
N ARG A 83 -2.73 -6.94 9.89
CA ARG A 83 -1.84 -7.20 11.04
C ARG A 83 -1.70 -8.69 11.34
N LYS A 84 -2.80 -9.45 11.28
CA LYS A 84 -2.83 -10.90 11.56
C LYS A 84 -2.05 -11.74 10.54
N ILE A 85 -1.97 -11.27 9.30
CA ILE A 85 -1.19 -11.94 8.25
C ILE A 85 0.27 -11.44 8.18
N GLY A 86 0.70 -10.63 9.15
CA GLY A 86 2.10 -10.25 9.35
C GLY A 86 2.50 -8.89 8.76
N TYR A 87 1.59 -8.15 8.13
CA TYR A 87 1.90 -6.83 7.60
C TYR A 87 1.91 -5.77 8.70
N ARG A 88 2.89 -4.86 8.63
CA ARG A 88 2.95 -3.70 9.51
C ARG A 88 1.94 -2.65 9.06
N VAL A 89 1.08 -2.24 9.98
CA VAL A 89 0.10 -1.17 9.79
C VAL A 89 0.40 -0.03 10.76
N LEU A 90 0.59 1.18 10.23
CA LEU A 90 0.75 2.40 11.02
C LEU A 90 -0.44 3.32 10.80
N GLU A 91 -0.83 4.01 11.87
CA GLU A 91 -1.92 4.98 11.84
C GLU A 91 -1.37 6.36 12.15
N VAL A 92 -1.69 7.31 11.28
CA VAL A 92 -1.14 8.67 11.33
C VAL A 92 -2.22 9.70 11.02
N SER A 93 -1.97 10.93 11.45
CA SER A 93 -2.75 12.11 11.09
C SER A 93 -1.76 13.24 10.82
N SER A 94 -2.03 14.01 9.76
CA SER A 94 -1.19 15.11 9.27
C SER A 94 -2.02 16.37 9.06
#